data_AF-A0A149VI99-F1
#
_entry.id   AF-A0A149VI99-F1
#
_cell.length_a   1.000
_cell.length_b   1.000
_cell.length_c   1.000
_cell.angle_alpha   90.00
_cell.angle_beta   90.00
_cell.angle_gamma   90.00
#
_symmetry.space_group_name_H-M   'P 1'
#
loop_
_entity.id
_entity.type
_entity.pdbx_description
1 polymer ?
#
loop_
_entity_poly.entity_id
_entity_poly.type
_entity_poly.pdbx_seq_one_letter_code
_entity_poly.pdbx_strand_id
1 'polypeptide(L)'
;SFSVSSFLTMRVNETLSGSSSAVAINIIGDDLDVLDIQANNIVRMLHQIHGATDVRIEAPPGVPELAIRLRPADLERWGLRSADVLRSIHTAWQGETVGQIYERSAAFNVMVRLDDASRNDVASVGFLPLHTVHGNYVPLRAVADIYETNGRYQVSHLGAQRTQTVTANVTGRSAQSFVQDARTAIAKNIKLPLGTYVQFTSAAEAESQSRKELFINSGLAAIAVMILLSIITQGWRNLALILVNLPFAFVGGILAIIVSGTTLTLGATVGFVTLFGITLRNS
;
A
#
# COMPACT_ATOMS: atom_id res chain seq x y z
N SER A 1 -18.03 -12.83 -2.52
CA SER A 1 -17.87 -13.36 -1.16
C SER A 1 -17.08 -12.35 -0.34
N PHE A 2 -17.64 -11.82 0.74
CA PHE A 2 -16.91 -10.93 1.64
C PHE A 2 -15.95 -11.78 2.50
N SER A 3 -14.63 -11.65 2.30
CA SER A 3 -13.65 -12.22 3.21
C SER A 3 -13.36 -11.20 4.32
N VAL A 4 -13.82 -11.48 5.53
CA VAL A 4 -13.50 -10.67 6.71
C VAL A 4 -12.12 -11.08 7.20
N SER A 5 -11.09 -10.33 6.81
CA SER A 5 -9.73 -10.46 7.35
C SER A 5 -9.65 -9.74 8.70
N SER A 6 -8.87 -10.25 9.66
CA SER A 6 -8.68 -9.54 10.92
C SER A 6 -7.91 -8.23 10.71
N PHE A 7 -8.19 -7.21 11.53
CA PHE A 7 -7.53 -5.90 11.47
C PHE A 7 -5.99 -6.01 11.55
N LEU A 8 -5.49 -6.96 12.35
CA LEU A 8 -4.06 -7.27 12.44
C LEU A 8 -3.49 -7.81 11.13
N THR A 9 -4.23 -8.69 10.45
CA THR A 9 -3.80 -9.26 9.16
C THR A 9 -3.75 -8.19 8.07
N MET A 10 -4.71 -7.25 8.06
CA MET A 10 -4.69 -6.11 7.15
C MET A 10 -3.46 -5.22 7.39
N ARG A 11 -3.20 -4.85 8.65
CA ARG A 11 -2.07 -3.98 9.00
C ARG A 11 -0.71 -4.62 8.75
N VAL A 12 -0.56 -5.93 8.99
CA VAL A 12 0.69 -6.64 8.71
C VAL A 12 0.96 -6.72 7.21
N ASN A 13 -0.05 -7.03 6.39
CA ASN A 13 0.09 -6.96 4.93
C ASN A 13 0.41 -5.53 4.47
N GLU A 14 -0.32 -4.53 4.97
CA GLU A 14 -0.09 -3.12 4.63
C GLU A 14 1.33 -2.65 5.00
N THR A 15 1.87 -3.10 6.14
CA THR A 15 3.23 -2.75 6.57
C THR A 15 4.33 -3.45 5.75
N LEU A 16 4.08 -4.66 5.23
CA LEU A 16 5.06 -5.45 4.48
C LEU A 16 5.00 -5.20 2.96
N SER A 17 3.82 -4.99 2.38
CA SER A 17 3.62 -4.81 0.93
C SER A 17 3.17 -3.42 0.51
N GLY A 18 2.86 -2.51 1.44
CA GLY A 18 2.34 -1.18 1.13
C GLY A 18 0.92 -1.16 0.52
N SER A 19 0.31 -2.34 0.35
CA SER A 19 -1.01 -2.55 -0.25
C SER A 19 -1.70 -3.75 0.39
N SER A 20 -3.03 -3.71 0.51
CA SER A 20 -3.86 -4.74 1.15
C SER A 20 -4.04 -6.02 0.31
N SER A 21 -3.60 -6.00 -0.95
CA SER A 21 -3.79 -7.10 -1.91
C SER A 21 -2.66 -8.13 -1.83
N ALA A 22 -2.94 -9.37 -2.25
CA ALA A 22 -1.96 -10.47 -2.21
C ALA A 22 -0.71 -10.20 -3.07
N VAL A 23 -0.88 -9.47 -4.17
CA VAL A 23 0.20 -9.07 -5.09
C VAL A 23 0.02 -7.61 -5.49
N ALA A 24 1.12 -6.86 -5.44
CA ALA A 24 1.23 -5.50 -5.95
C ALA A 24 2.32 -5.45 -7.04
N ILE A 25 2.03 -4.74 -8.11
CA ILE A 25 2.91 -4.55 -9.26
C ILE A 25 3.13 -3.06 -9.39
N ASN A 26 4.30 -2.60 -8.97
CA ASN A 26 4.70 -1.21 -8.97
C ASN A 26 5.37 -0.89 -10.31
N ILE A 27 4.87 0.13 -11.00
CA ILE A 27 5.40 0.61 -12.26
C ILE A 27 6.04 1.96 -11.96
N ILE A 28 7.36 2.02 -12.06
CA ILE A 28 8.17 3.15 -11.59
C ILE A 28 8.78 3.86 -12.78
N GLY A 29 8.70 5.20 -12.79
CA GLY A 29 9.22 6.03 -13.87
C GLY A 29 8.91 7.51 -13.63
N ASP A 30 9.33 8.39 -14.55
CA ASP A 30 9.22 9.84 -14.35
C ASP A 30 7.90 10.43 -14.89
N ASP A 31 7.35 9.83 -15.94
CA ASP A 31 6.16 10.31 -16.66
C ASP A 31 4.90 9.57 -16.19
N LEU A 32 4.04 10.28 -15.48
CA LEU A 32 2.82 9.72 -14.90
C LEU A 32 1.77 9.31 -15.95
N ASP A 33 1.72 9.97 -17.11
CA ASP A 33 0.78 9.59 -18.19
C ASP A 33 1.21 8.26 -18.80
N VAL A 34 2.51 8.08 -18.99
CA VAL A 34 3.09 6.80 -19.41
C VAL A 34 2.79 5.72 -18.38
N LEU A 35 3.01 6.00 -17.09
CA LEU A 35 2.73 5.03 -16.02
C LEU A 35 1.26 4.59 -16.02
N ASP A 36 0.31 5.50 -16.21
CA ASP A 36 -1.13 5.18 -16.29
C ASP A 36 -1.48 4.31 -17.50
N ILE A 37 -0.90 4.62 -18.66
CA ILE A 37 -1.09 3.81 -19.87
C ILE A 37 -0.56 2.39 -19.65
N GLN A 38 0.64 2.26 -19.08
CA GLN A 38 1.22 0.95 -18.78
C GLN A 38 0.45 0.20 -17.69
N ALA A 39 -0.04 0.90 -16.66
CA ALA A 39 -0.88 0.31 -15.62
C ALA A 39 -2.17 -0.28 -16.21
N ASN A 40 -2.86 0.47 -17.07
CA ASN A 40 -4.05 -0.02 -17.77
C ASN A 40 -3.74 -1.23 -18.68
N ASN A 41 -2.59 -1.22 -19.37
CA ASN A 41 -2.14 -2.38 -20.16
C ASN A 41 -1.89 -3.61 -19.28
N ILE A 42 -1.23 -3.41 -18.13
CA ILE A 42 -0.97 -4.46 -17.14
C ILE A 42 -2.28 -5.01 -16.59
N VAL A 43 -3.22 -4.16 -16.18
CA VAL A 43 -4.55 -4.59 -15.68
C VAL A 43 -5.26 -5.48 -16.71
N ARG A 44 -5.35 -5.03 -17.97
CA ARG A 44 -5.99 -5.81 -19.05
C ARG A 44 -5.32 -7.17 -19.24
N MET A 45 -4.01 -7.22 -19.16
CA MET A 45 -3.24 -8.45 -19.30
C MET A 45 -3.42 -9.38 -18.09
N LEU A 46 -3.38 -8.85 -16.87
CA LEU A 46 -3.56 -9.62 -15.63
C LEU A 46 -4.94 -10.30 -15.57
N HIS A 47 -5.99 -9.66 -16.10
CA HIS A 47 -7.31 -10.28 -16.20
C HIS A 47 -7.34 -11.56 -17.06
N GLN A 48 -6.35 -11.77 -17.94
CA GLN A 48 -6.24 -12.97 -18.75
C GLN A 48 -5.50 -14.12 -18.03
N ILE A 49 -4.81 -13.82 -16.93
CA ILE A 49 -4.06 -14.82 -16.17
C ILE A 49 -4.98 -15.56 -15.22
N HIS A 50 -4.93 -16.89 -15.27
CA HIS A 50 -5.72 -17.74 -14.40
C HIS A 50 -5.42 -17.47 -12.91
N GLY A 51 -6.47 -17.26 -12.13
CA GLY A 51 -6.40 -16.98 -10.69
C GLY A 51 -6.35 -15.50 -10.32
N ALA A 52 -6.29 -14.57 -11.28
CA ALA A 52 -6.42 -13.15 -11.03
C ALA A 52 -7.83 -12.77 -10.60
N THR A 53 -7.96 -12.10 -9.45
CA THR A 53 -9.22 -11.56 -8.94
C THR A 53 -8.99 -10.14 -8.45
N ASP A 54 -10.02 -9.30 -8.58
CA ASP A 54 -10.00 -7.93 -8.06
C ASP A 54 -8.78 -7.10 -8.52
N VAL A 55 -8.45 -7.20 -9.81
CA VAL A 55 -7.34 -6.46 -10.40
C VAL A 55 -7.76 -5.00 -10.57
N ARG A 56 -7.00 -4.07 -10.01
CA ARG A 56 -7.29 -2.63 -10.08
C ARG A 56 -6.03 -1.78 -10.04
N ILE A 57 -6.15 -0.54 -10.52
CA ILE A 57 -5.14 0.50 -10.32
C ILE A 57 -5.43 1.18 -8.98
N GLU A 58 -4.40 1.41 -8.18
CA GLU A 58 -4.56 2.01 -6.84
C GLU A 58 -4.97 3.48 -6.90
N ALA A 59 -4.32 4.27 -7.78
CA ALA A 59 -4.63 5.67 -7.99
C ALA A 59 -5.15 5.89 -9.43
N PRO A 60 -6.44 5.65 -9.71
CA PRO A 60 -6.99 5.85 -11.05
C PRO A 60 -6.83 7.32 -11.50
N PRO A 61 -6.43 7.57 -12.75
CA PRO A 61 -6.36 8.92 -13.28
C PRO A 61 -7.74 9.49 -13.58
N GLY A 62 -7.83 10.82 -13.69
CA GLY A 62 -9.01 11.49 -14.23
C GLY A 62 -10.01 11.96 -13.20
N VAL A 63 -9.55 12.52 -12.09
CA VAL A 63 -10.44 13.20 -11.15
C VAL A 63 -10.84 14.54 -11.77
N PRO A 64 -12.14 14.82 -11.97
CA PRO A 64 -12.57 16.08 -12.53
C PRO A 64 -12.22 17.22 -11.56
N GLU A 65 -11.51 18.22 -12.06
CA GLU A 65 -11.06 19.39 -11.33
C GLU A 65 -11.45 20.65 -12.10
N LEU A 66 -11.74 21.73 -11.37
CA LEU A 66 -11.92 23.04 -11.96
C LEU A 66 -10.60 23.81 -11.87
N ALA A 67 -9.94 24.01 -13.01
CA ALA A 67 -8.70 24.76 -13.07
C ALA A 67 -9.00 26.26 -13.17
N ILE A 68 -8.41 27.04 -12.26
CA ILE A 68 -8.48 28.50 -12.26
C ILE A 68 -7.07 29.03 -12.54
N ARG A 69 -6.80 29.45 -13.79
CA ARG A 69 -5.51 29.99 -14.20
C ARG A 69 -5.57 31.52 -14.22
N LEU A 70 -4.93 32.15 -13.24
CA LEU A 70 -4.84 33.61 -13.19
C LEU A 70 -4.05 34.17 -14.38
N ARG A 71 -4.54 35.27 -14.97
CA ARG A 71 -3.89 35.98 -16.07
C ARG A 71 -3.12 37.18 -15.50
N PRO A 72 -1.77 37.14 -15.46
CA PRO A 72 -0.97 38.19 -14.81
C PRO A 72 -1.23 39.60 -15.35
N ALA A 73 -1.38 39.76 -16.67
CA ALA A 73 -1.62 41.05 -17.29
C ALA A 73 -2.96 41.69 -16.87
N ASP A 74 -4.01 40.88 -16.69
CA ASP A 74 -5.30 41.39 -16.22
C ASP A 74 -5.26 41.73 -14.72
N LEU A 75 -4.57 40.91 -13.92
CA LEU A 75 -4.36 41.22 -12.50
C LEU A 75 -3.68 42.58 -12.31
N GLU A 76 -2.62 42.86 -13.07
CA GLU A 76 -1.91 44.15 -13.05
C GLU A 76 -2.84 45.30 -13.46
N ARG A 77 -3.60 45.12 -14.55
CA ARG A 77 -4.55 46.13 -15.04
C ARG A 77 -5.61 46.51 -14.02
N TRP A 78 -6.07 45.55 -13.22
CA TRP A 78 -7.09 45.75 -12.19
C TRP A 78 -6.50 46.05 -10.80
N GLY A 79 -5.17 46.13 -10.68
CA GLY A 79 -4.49 46.38 -9.40
C GLY A 79 -4.70 45.26 -8.37
N LEU A 80 -4.83 44.01 -8.83
CA LEU A 80 -5.05 42.84 -7.98
C LEU A 80 -3.74 42.05 -7.79
N ARG A 81 -3.49 41.60 -6.56
CA ARG A 81 -2.38 40.68 -6.27
C ARG A 81 -2.86 39.24 -6.36
N SER A 82 -2.07 38.36 -6.95
CA SER A 82 -2.41 36.93 -7.06
C SER A 82 -2.75 36.30 -5.71
N ALA A 83 -2.02 36.66 -4.65
CA ALA A 83 -2.26 36.14 -3.30
C ALA A 83 -3.64 36.51 -2.74
N ASP A 84 -4.17 37.70 -3.06
CA ASP A 84 -5.48 38.14 -2.58
C ASP A 84 -6.61 37.48 -3.36
N VAL A 85 -6.41 37.26 -4.66
CA VAL A 85 -7.35 36.50 -5.50
C VAL A 85 -7.43 35.04 -5.05
N LEU A 86 -6.28 34.39 -4.86
CA LEU A 86 -6.23 33.01 -4.37
C LEU A 86 -6.83 32.88 -2.97
N ARG A 87 -6.61 33.85 -2.08
CA ARG A 87 -7.27 33.88 -0.77
C ARG A 87 -8.78 34.01 -0.90
N SER A 88 -9.27 34.91 -1.76
CA SER A 88 -10.70 35.08 -2.00
C SER A 88 -11.36 33.78 -2.50
N ILE A 89 -10.69 33.05 -3.40
CA ILE A 89 -11.14 31.73 -3.87
C ILE A 89 -11.13 30.72 -2.71
N HIS A 90 -10.04 30.66 -1.94
CA HIS A 90 -9.94 29.75 -0.79
C HIS A 90 -11.05 30.01 0.24
N THR A 91 -11.23 31.26 0.66
CA THR A 91 -12.26 31.68 1.60
C THR A 91 -13.66 31.39 1.06
N ALA A 92 -13.92 31.56 -0.24
CA ALA A 92 -15.22 31.28 -0.83
C ALA A 92 -15.58 29.78 -0.78
N TRP A 93 -14.69 28.86 -1.17
CA TRP A 93 -15.03 27.42 -1.27
C TRP A 93 -14.61 26.58 -0.05
N GLN A 94 -13.35 26.69 0.38
CA GLN A 94 -12.81 25.94 1.52
C GLN A 94 -13.16 26.58 2.87
N GLY A 95 -13.40 27.89 2.84
CA GLY A 95 -13.63 28.68 4.02
C GLY A 95 -12.36 29.14 4.70
N GLU A 96 -12.47 30.19 5.49
CA GLU A 96 -11.37 30.74 6.29
C GLU A 96 -11.81 30.87 7.73
N THR A 97 -11.01 30.33 8.65
CA THR A 97 -11.24 30.50 10.09
C THR A 97 -10.90 31.94 10.47
N VAL A 98 -11.90 32.72 10.84
CA VAL A 98 -11.77 34.14 11.22
C VAL A 98 -11.70 34.33 12.74
N GLY A 99 -11.92 33.27 13.51
CA GLY A 99 -11.84 33.32 14.96
C GLY A 99 -12.18 31.98 15.59
N GLN A 100 -12.13 31.95 16.92
CA GLN A 100 -12.49 30.79 17.71
C GLN A 100 -13.31 31.24 18.91
N ILE A 101 -14.43 30.56 19.16
CA ILE A 101 -15.24 30.76 20.35
C ILE A 101 -15.01 29.60 21.31
N TYR A 102 -15.07 29.89 22.60
CA TYR A 102 -14.89 28.91 23.66
C TYR A 102 -16.22 28.70 24.35
N GLU A 103 -16.70 27.46 24.34
CA GLU A 103 -17.92 27.07 25.03
C GLU A 103 -17.60 25.94 26.01
N ARG A 104 -17.72 26.24 27.30
CA ARG A 104 -17.30 25.36 28.42
C ARG A 104 -15.80 25.02 28.33
N SER A 105 -15.47 23.78 27.95
CA SER A 105 -14.10 23.26 27.82
C SER A 105 -13.76 22.89 26.37
N ALA A 106 -14.58 23.29 25.40
CA ALA A 106 -14.37 23.03 23.98
C ALA A 106 -14.23 24.34 23.22
N ALA A 107 -13.38 24.33 22.19
CA ALA A 107 -13.09 25.49 21.37
C ALA A 107 -13.59 25.22 19.94
N PHE A 108 -14.40 26.12 19.40
CA PHE A 108 -15.06 25.99 18.10
C PHE A 108 -14.57 27.08 17.14
N ASN A 109 -14.17 26.68 15.93
CA ASN A 109 -13.74 27.61 14.91
C ASN A 109 -14.94 28.33 14.29
N VAL A 110 -14.84 29.65 14.17
CA VAL A 110 -15.76 30.48 13.39
C VAL A 110 -15.17 30.63 12.00
N MET A 111 -15.87 30.10 11.00
CA MET A 111 -15.43 30.08 9.60
C MET A 111 -16.33 30.95 8.73
N VAL A 112 -15.72 31.77 7.87
CA VAL A 112 -16.43 32.47 6.79
C VAL A 112 -16.23 31.70 5.51
N ARG A 113 -17.33 31.42 4.81
CA ARG A 113 -17.35 30.79 3.49
C ARG A 113 -18.59 31.18 2.71
N LEU A 114 -18.59 30.94 1.40
CA LEU A 114 -19.75 31.16 0.56
C LEU A 114 -20.88 30.18 0.91
N ASP A 115 -22.14 30.57 0.67
CA ASP A 115 -23.30 29.72 0.92
C ASP A 115 -23.29 28.47 0.03
N ASP A 116 -23.99 27.42 0.46
CA ASP A 116 -23.97 26.12 -0.22
C ASP A 116 -24.55 26.18 -1.65
N ALA A 117 -25.54 27.05 -1.91
CA ALA A 117 -26.16 27.14 -3.22
C ALA A 117 -25.17 27.73 -4.25
N SER A 118 -24.45 28.78 -3.86
CA SER A 118 -23.42 29.39 -4.70
C SER A 118 -22.18 28.49 -4.88
N ARG A 119 -21.82 27.65 -3.90
CA ARG A 119 -20.65 26.75 -4.02
C ARG A 119 -20.89 25.56 -4.94
N ASN A 120 -22.12 25.06 -5.00
CA ASN A 120 -22.48 23.89 -5.80
C ASN A 120 -22.73 24.23 -7.28
N ASP A 121 -22.81 25.51 -7.64
CA ASP A 121 -22.91 25.94 -9.03
C ASP A 121 -21.52 26.25 -9.61
N VAL A 122 -21.00 25.32 -10.42
CA VAL A 122 -19.71 25.47 -11.11
C VAL A 122 -19.72 26.68 -12.07
N ALA A 123 -20.87 27.00 -12.67
CA ALA A 123 -20.98 28.15 -13.58
C ALA A 123 -20.85 29.48 -12.83
N SER A 124 -21.18 29.51 -11.53
CA SER A 124 -21.10 30.70 -10.69
C SER A 124 -19.65 31.10 -10.33
N VAL A 125 -18.69 30.17 -10.44
CA VAL A 125 -17.30 30.38 -10.01
C VAL A 125 -16.69 31.62 -10.68
N GLY A 126 -16.97 31.82 -11.96
CA GLY A 126 -16.48 32.97 -12.72
C GLY A 126 -17.07 34.32 -12.31
N PHE A 127 -18.18 34.33 -11.57
CA PHE A 127 -18.84 35.53 -11.08
C PHE A 127 -18.40 35.94 -9.66
N LEU A 128 -17.49 35.19 -9.04
CA LEU A 128 -16.94 35.54 -7.73
C LEU A 128 -16.43 36.99 -7.74
N PRO A 129 -17.00 37.89 -6.91
CA PRO A 129 -16.60 39.29 -6.90
C PRO A 129 -15.28 39.46 -6.15
N LEU A 130 -14.27 39.98 -6.84
CA LEU A 130 -12.97 40.31 -6.27
C LEU A 130 -12.91 41.80 -5.95
N HIS A 131 -12.50 42.14 -4.74
CA HIS A 131 -12.35 43.52 -4.31
C HIS A 131 -10.99 44.08 -4.75
N THR A 132 -11.01 45.15 -5.55
CA THR A 132 -9.80 45.84 -5.99
C THR A 132 -9.31 46.85 -4.95
N VAL A 133 -8.03 47.22 -5.03
CA VAL A 133 -7.46 48.29 -4.17
C VAL A 133 -8.15 49.65 -4.36
N HIS A 134 -8.83 49.83 -5.50
CA HIS A 134 -9.57 51.04 -5.85
C HIS A 134 -11.04 51.02 -5.41
N GLY A 135 -11.48 49.99 -4.67
CA GLY A 135 -12.86 49.87 -4.15
C GLY A 135 -13.90 49.36 -5.16
N ASN A 136 -13.47 49.01 -6.37
CA ASN A 136 -14.34 48.40 -7.38
C ASN A 136 -14.36 46.87 -7.24
N TYR A 137 -15.45 46.25 -7.68
CA TYR A 137 -15.57 44.80 -7.79
C TYR A 137 -15.32 44.33 -9.22
N VAL A 138 -14.51 43.28 -9.35
CA VAL A 138 -14.19 42.66 -10.65
C VAL A 138 -14.50 41.16 -10.54
N PRO A 139 -15.27 40.57 -11.47
CA PRO A 139 -15.56 39.14 -11.42
C PRO A 139 -14.32 38.31 -11.74
N LEU A 140 -14.17 37.14 -11.12
CA LEU A 140 -12.99 36.26 -11.29
C LEU A 140 -12.68 35.95 -12.76
N ARG A 141 -13.70 35.72 -13.60
CA ARG A 141 -13.52 35.46 -15.05
C ARG A 141 -12.79 36.59 -15.80
N ALA A 142 -12.85 37.83 -15.30
CA ALA A 142 -12.16 38.97 -15.91
C ALA A 142 -10.65 38.94 -15.67
N VAL A 143 -10.16 38.11 -14.74
CA VAL A 143 -8.73 38.01 -14.40
C VAL A 143 -8.20 36.57 -14.38
N ALA A 144 -9.03 35.58 -14.68
CA ALA A 144 -8.65 34.17 -14.69
C ALA A 144 -9.37 33.38 -15.79
N ASP A 145 -8.67 32.40 -16.37
CA ASP A 145 -9.26 31.37 -17.21
C ASP A 145 -9.79 30.25 -16.32
N ILE A 146 -11.06 29.89 -16.48
CA ILE A 146 -11.75 28.88 -15.68
C ILE A 146 -12.23 27.81 -16.63
N TYR A 147 -11.74 26.58 -16.45
CA TYR A 147 -12.10 25.45 -17.29
C TYR A 147 -12.02 24.15 -16.50
N GLU A 148 -12.86 23.19 -16.89
CA GLU A 148 -12.79 21.84 -16.35
C GLU A 148 -11.58 21.11 -16.94
N THR A 149 -10.86 20.41 -16.08
CA THR A 149 -9.73 19.56 -16.43
C THR A 149 -9.80 18.27 -15.65
N ASN A 150 -8.97 17.31 -16.02
CA ASN A 150 -8.82 16.06 -15.30
C ASN A 150 -7.48 16.10 -14.55
N GLY A 151 -7.58 16.19 -13.23
CA GLY A 151 -6.44 16.06 -12.33
C GLY A 151 -6.13 14.60 -11.98
N ARG A 152 -5.15 14.45 -11.11
CA ARG A 152 -4.71 13.15 -10.61
C ARG A 152 -5.25 12.96 -9.20
N TYR A 153 -5.88 11.83 -8.94
CA TYR A 153 -6.36 11.47 -7.61
C TYR A 153 -5.24 11.52 -6.56
N GLN A 154 -4.09 10.93 -6.90
CA GLN A 154 -2.95 10.80 -6.00
C GLN A 154 -1.68 10.61 -6.83
N VAL A 155 -0.55 11.16 -6.36
CA VAL A 155 0.78 10.89 -6.93
C VAL A 155 1.60 10.09 -5.91
N SER A 156 1.68 8.78 -6.12
CA SER A 156 2.42 7.88 -5.25
C SER A 156 3.91 7.88 -5.59
N HIS A 157 4.74 7.67 -4.58
CA HIS A 157 6.19 7.58 -4.73
C HIS A 157 6.73 6.34 -4.01
N LEU A 158 7.69 5.65 -4.65
CA LEU A 158 8.46 4.56 -4.05
C LEU A 158 9.94 4.86 -4.27
N GLY A 159 10.73 4.89 -3.19
CA GLY A 159 12.15 5.23 -3.28
C GLY A 159 12.42 6.61 -3.89
N ALA A 160 11.54 7.59 -3.62
CA ALA A 160 11.55 8.94 -4.19
C ALA A 160 11.31 9.02 -5.71
N GLN A 161 10.93 7.92 -6.37
CA GLN A 161 10.50 7.91 -7.76
C GLN A 161 8.98 7.79 -7.83
N ARG A 162 8.36 8.39 -8.85
CA ARG A 162 6.91 8.28 -9.05
C ARG A 162 6.55 6.84 -9.41
N THR A 163 5.46 6.35 -8.85
CA THR A 163 4.98 4.99 -9.08
C THR A 163 3.49 4.97 -9.32
N GLN A 164 3.06 4.08 -10.21
CA GLN A 164 1.68 3.66 -10.34
C GLN A 164 1.58 2.18 -9.97
N THR A 165 0.65 1.85 -9.08
CA THR A 165 0.58 0.51 -8.50
C THR A 165 -0.68 -0.19 -9.00
N VAL A 166 -0.47 -1.38 -9.55
CA VAL A 166 -1.55 -2.30 -9.93
C VAL A 166 -1.62 -3.40 -8.88
N THR A 167 -2.79 -3.57 -8.27
CA THR A 167 -3.02 -4.57 -7.24
C THR A 167 -3.88 -5.70 -7.78
N ALA A 168 -3.61 -6.91 -7.30
CA ALA A 168 -4.38 -8.09 -7.66
C ALA A 168 -4.46 -9.06 -6.48
N ASN A 169 -5.64 -9.64 -6.29
CA ASN A 169 -5.83 -10.78 -5.41
C ASN A 169 -5.71 -12.09 -6.20
N VAL A 170 -5.23 -13.13 -5.54
CA VAL A 170 -4.99 -14.43 -6.18
C VAL A 170 -5.86 -15.49 -5.52
N THR A 171 -6.67 -16.19 -6.31
CA THR A 171 -7.52 -17.29 -5.84
C THR A 171 -7.28 -18.56 -6.66
N GLY A 172 -7.34 -19.72 -6.00
CA GLY A 172 -7.19 -21.03 -6.67
C GLY A 172 -5.76 -21.42 -7.04
N ARG A 173 -4.75 -20.62 -6.66
CA ARG A 173 -3.31 -20.92 -6.88
C ARG A 173 -2.42 -20.14 -5.90
N SER A 174 -1.13 -20.45 -5.87
CA SER A 174 -0.16 -19.72 -5.04
C SER A 174 0.17 -18.35 -5.64
N ALA A 175 0.31 -17.33 -4.78
CA ALA A 175 0.72 -15.99 -5.20
C ALA A 175 2.08 -15.97 -5.90
N GLN A 176 3.03 -16.81 -5.46
CA GLN A 176 4.35 -16.92 -6.10
C GLN A 176 4.27 -17.40 -7.55
N SER A 177 3.44 -18.42 -7.82
CA SER A 177 3.24 -18.91 -9.20
C SER A 177 2.57 -17.86 -10.08
N PHE A 178 1.63 -17.10 -9.51
CA PHE A 178 0.96 -16.01 -10.20
C PHE A 178 1.94 -14.87 -10.55
N VAL A 179 2.79 -14.45 -9.60
CA VAL A 179 3.82 -13.44 -9.84
C VAL A 179 4.78 -13.87 -10.96
N GLN A 180 5.15 -15.15 -11.01
CA GLN A 180 6.02 -15.66 -12.07
C GLN A 180 5.34 -15.57 -13.44
N ASP A 181 4.09 -16.02 -13.56
CA ASP A 181 3.33 -15.93 -14.81
C ASP A 181 3.13 -14.47 -15.24
N ALA A 182 2.78 -13.59 -14.30
CA ALA A 182 2.62 -12.15 -14.54
C ALA A 182 3.94 -11.51 -15.02
N ARG A 183 5.07 -11.85 -14.40
CA ARG A 183 6.40 -11.39 -14.82
C ARG A 183 6.72 -11.80 -16.25
N THR A 184 6.48 -13.06 -16.61
CA THR A 184 6.70 -13.57 -17.97
C THR A 184 5.76 -12.90 -18.98
N ALA A 185 4.49 -12.72 -18.63
CA ALA A 185 3.50 -12.09 -19.50
C ALA A 185 3.79 -10.59 -19.72
N ILE A 186 4.20 -9.86 -18.68
CA ILE A 186 4.60 -8.45 -18.79
C ILE A 186 5.83 -8.32 -19.69
N ALA A 187 6.88 -9.13 -19.43
CA ALA A 187 8.10 -9.08 -20.23
C ALA A 187 7.88 -9.42 -21.72
N LYS A 188 6.89 -10.25 -22.05
CA LYS A 188 6.59 -10.65 -23.42
C LYS A 188 5.68 -9.65 -24.15
N ASN A 189 4.66 -9.13 -23.48
CA ASN A 189 3.56 -8.40 -24.12
C ASN A 189 3.63 -6.88 -23.93
N ILE A 190 4.41 -6.39 -22.96
CA ILE A 190 4.42 -4.97 -22.58
C ILE A 190 5.84 -4.43 -22.77
N LYS A 191 5.98 -3.50 -23.72
CA LYS A 191 7.23 -2.77 -23.94
C LYS A 191 7.26 -1.53 -23.05
N LEU A 192 8.11 -1.57 -22.03
CA LEU A 192 8.31 -0.44 -21.13
C LEU A 192 9.23 0.60 -21.80
N PRO A 193 8.88 1.90 -21.78
CA PRO A 193 9.76 2.97 -22.25
C PRO A 193 11.05 3.08 -21.43
N LEU A 194 12.06 3.75 -21.99
CA LEU A 194 13.31 4.03 -21.29
C LEU A 194 13.04 4.78 -19.97
N GLY A 195 13.72 4.36 -18.91
CA GLY A 195 13.53 4.92 -17.56
C GLY A 195 12.31 4.38 -16.81
N THR A 196 11.50 3.51 -17.41
CA THR A 196 10.37 2.83 -16.74
C THR A 196 10.71 1.38 -16.44
N TYR A 197 10.44 0.93 -15.21
CA TYR A 197 10.63 -0.47 -14.82
C TYR A 197 9.52 -0.95 -13.90
N VAL A 198 9.38 -2.27 -13.78
CA VAL A 198 8.34 -2.91 -12.96
C VAL A 198 8.99 -3.65 -11.81
N GLN A 199 8.47 -3.41 -10.61
CA GLN A 199 8.82 -4.11 -9.39
C GLN A 199 7.60 -4.85 -8.85
N PHE A 200 7.78 -6.15 -8.60
CA PHE A 200 6.74 -6.97 -7.97
C PHE A 200 6.96 -6.92 -6.46
N THR A 201 5.87 -6.78 -5.73
CA THR A 201 5.83 -6.85 -4.29
C THR A 201 4.71 -7.79 -3.91
N SER A 202 5.05 -8.90 -3.25
CA SER A 202 4.05 -9.84 -2.73
C SER A 202 4.39 -10.25 -1.31
N ALA A 203 3.37 -10.42 -0.48
CA ALA A 203 3.55 -11.01 0.85
C ALA A 203 4.20 -12.40 0.77
N ALA A 204 3.98 -13.12 -0.33
CA ALA A 204 4.58 -14.42 -0.60
C ALA A 204 6.07 -14.38 -0.91
N GLU A 205 6.61 -13.31 -1.52
CA GLU A 205 8.06 -13.15 -1.70
C GLU A 205 8.77 -12.93 -0.36
N ALA A 206 8.21 -12.06 0.49
CA ALA A 206 8.71 -11.87 1.85
C ALA A 206 8.65 -13.18 2.65
N GLU A 207 7.53 -13.91 2.57
CA GLU A 207 7.39 -15.20 3.24
C GLU A 207 8.36 -16.26 2.69
N SER A 208 8.55 -16.33 1.36
CA SER A 208 9.49 -17.25 0.74
C SER A 208 10.94 -16.97 1.17
N GLN A 209 11.33 -15.70 1.25
CA GLN A 209 12.66 -15.32 1.72
C GLN A 209 12.85 -15.71 3.19
N SER A 210 11.89 -15.38 4.06
CA SER A 210 11.93 -15.79 5.47
C SER A 210 11.91 -17.30 5.66
N ARG A 211 11.17 -18.06 4.84
CA ARG A 211 11.19 -19.53 4.85
C ARG A 211 12.56 -20.09 4.49
N LYS A 212 13.23 -19.55 3.46
CA LYS A 212 14.60 -19.95 3.10
C LYS A 212 15.59 -19.68 4.23
N GLU A 213 15.54 -18.49 4.81
CA GLU A 213 16.36 -18.12 5.96
C GLU A 213 16.09 -19.04 7.15
N LEU A 214 14.82 -19.35 7.43
CA LEU A 214 14.45 -20.30 8.48
C LEU A 214 15.05 -21.68 8.21
N PHE A 215 14.93 -22.24 7.01
CA PHE A 215 15.51 -23.54 6.67
C PHE A 215 17.04 -23.55 6.82
N ILE A 216 17.72 -22.50 6.35
CA ILE A 216 19.18 -22.36 6.47
C ILE A 216 19.57 -22.30 7.96
N ASN A 217 18.92 -21.42 8.73
CA ASN A 217 19.23 -21.21 10.15
C ASN A 217 18.90 -22.46 10.98
N SER A 218 17.76 -23.11 10.73
CA SER A 218 17.39 -24.38 11.39
C SER A 218 18.36 -25.49 11.04
N GLY A 219 18.83 -25.58 9.80
CA GLY A 219 19.88 -26.54 9.41
C GLY A 219 21.19 -26.30 10.16
N LEU A 220 21.61 -25.03 10.27
CA LEU A 220 22.82 -24.65 10.99
C LEU A 220 22.73 -24.97 12.48
N ALA A 221 21.57 -24.71 13.10
CA ALA A 221 21.28 -25.08 14.49
C ALA A 221 21.29 -26.61 14.68
N ALA A 222 20.70 -27.37 13.77
CA ALA A 222 20.68 -28.83 13.83
C ALA A 222 22.11 -29.41 13.76
N ILE A 223 22.97 -28.86 12.91
CA ILE A 223 24.39 -29.24 12.83
C ILE A 223 25.10 -28.93 14.15
N ALA A 224 24.91 -27.73 14.71
CA ALA A 224 25.50 -27.36 16.00
C ALA A 224 25.07 -28.29 17.14
N VAL A 225 23.78 -28.65 17.20
CA VAL A 225 23.24 -29.61 18.17
C VAL A 225 23.84 -31.00 17.96
N MET A 226 24.01 -31.46 16.72
CA MET A 226 24.65 -32.74 16.41
C MET A 226 26.12 -32.78 16.86
N ILE A 227 26.87 -31.70 16.65
CA ILE A 227 28.26 -31.60 17.12
C ILE A 227 28.30 -31.70 18.65
N LEU A 228 27.45 -30.95 19.34
CA LEU A 228 27.41 -30.93 20.80
C LEU A 228 27.02 -32.31 21.38
N LEU A 229 26.01 -32.96 20.79
CA LEU A 229 25.64 -34.33 21.10
C LEU A 229 26.80 -35.31 20.88
N SER A 230 27.55 -35.20 19.78
CA SER A 230 28.68 -36.09 19.50
C SER A 230 29.81 -35.99 20.52
N ILE A 231 30.03 -34.78 21.07
CA ILE A 231 31.01 -34.54 22.13
C ILE A 231 30.54 -35.18 23.44
N ILE A 232 29.26 -35.07 23.77
CA ILE A 232 28.68 -35.62 25.01
C ILE A 232 28.62 -37.15 24.95
N THR A 233 28.16 -37.73 23.85
CA THR A 233 27.91 -39.17 23.76
C THR A 233 29.17 -39.98 23.48
N GLN A 234 30.27 -39.34 23.08
CA GLN A 234 31.60 -39.90 22.77
C GLN A 234 31.60 -41.15 21.86
N GLY A 235 30.50 -41.41 21.14
CA GLY A 235 30.33 -42.61 20.32
C GLY A 235 29.14 -42.54 19.37
N TRP A 236 29.36 -42.98 18.13
CA TRP A 236 28.37 -42.91 17.03
C TRP A 236 27.12 -43.77 17.28
N ARG A 237 27.26 -44.88 18.02
CA ARG A 237 26.12 -45.74 18.38
C ARG A 237 25.14 -45.03 19.31
N ASN A 238 25.66 -44.34 20.32
CA ASN A 238 24.84 -43.58 21.27
C ASN A 238 24.15 -42.39 20.58
N LEU A 239 24.86 -41.70 19.67
CA LEU A 239 24.29 -40.63 18.85
C LEU A 239 23.10 -41.13 18.00
N ALA A 240 23.28 -42.28 17.34
CA ALA A 240 22.23 -42.87 16.51
C ALA A 240 21.00 -43.29 17.32
N LEU A 241 21.19 -43.85 18.52
CA LEU A 241 20.09 -44.22 19.41
C LEU A 241 19.25 -43.01 19.83
N ILE A 242 19.89 -41.87 20.15
CA ILE A 242 19.19 -40.63 20.48
C ILE A 242 18.41 -40.10 19.26
N LEU A 243 19.03 -40.08 18.08
CA LEU A 243 18.38 -39.65 16.84
C LEU A 243 17.17 -40.52 16.46
N VAL A 244 17.19 -41.81 16.76
CA VAL A 244 16.05 -42.71 16.52
C VAL A 244 14.91 -42.48 17.52
N ASN A 245 15.19 -42.12 18.78
CA ASN A 245 14.16 -41.80 19.78
C ASN A 245 13.45 -40.46 19.53
N LEU A 246 14.11 -39.58 18.77
CA LEU A 246 13.70 -38.19 18.55
C LEU A 246 12.36 -38.05 17.79
N PRO A 247 12.06 -38.80 16.71
CA PRO A 247 10.72 -38.84 16.12
C PRO A 247 9.62 -39.28 17.09
N PHE A 248 9.91 -40.23 18.00
CA PHE A 248 8.92 -40.75 18.95
C PHE A 248 8.49 -39.69 19.97
N ALA A 249 9.41 -38.80 20.37
CA ALA A 249 9.10 -37.64 21.21
C ALA A 249 8.06 -36.71 20.56
N PHE A 250 8.12 -36.52 19.24
CA PHE A 250 7.20 -35.64 18.52
C PHE A 250 5.79 -36.21 18.36
N VAL A 251 5.63 -37.55 18.37
CA VAL A 251 4.31 -38.21 18.20
C VAL A 251 3.30 -37.73 19.25
N GLY A 252 3.72 -37.62 20.51
CA GLY A 252 2.85 -37.15 21.60
C GLY A 252 2.40 -35.70 21.43
N GLY A 253 3.32 -34.82 21.00
CA GLY A 253 2.99 -33.41 20.76
C GLY A 253 2.09 -33.20 19.53
N ILE A 254 2.31 -33.98 18.46
CA ILE A 254 1.44 -33.94 17.27
C ILE A 254 0.03 -34.43 17.62
N LEU A 255 -0.10 -35.52 18.38
CA LEU A 255 -1.39 -36.01 18.87
C LEU A 255 -2.13 -34.96 19.72
N ALA A 256 -1.41 -34.25 20.61
CA ALA A 256 -2.00 -33.19 21.42
C ALA A 256 -2.56 -32.04 20.57
N ILE A 257 -1.88 -31.67 19.47
CA ILE A 257 -2.35 -30.63 18.53
C ILE A 257 -3.60 -31.10 17.77
N ILE A 258 -3.60 -32.34 17.30
CA ILE A 258 -4.75 -32.93 16.59
C ILE A 258 -5.98 -32.97 17.50
N VAL A 259 -5.82 -33.42 18.76
CA VAL A 259 -6.92 -33.52 19.73
C VAL A 259 -7.43 -32.15 20.17
N SER A 260 -6.54 -31.17 20.33
CA SER A 260 -6.92 -29.80 20.72
C SER A 260 -7.53 -28.98 19.59
N GLY A 261 -7.47 -29.46 18.34
CA GLY A 261 -8.00 -28.74 17.17
C GLY A 261 -7.28 -27.42 16.89
N THR A 262 -6.09 -27.22 17.48
CA THR A 262 -5.30 -26.00 17.29
C THR A 262 -4.42 -26.12 16.05
N THR A 263 -4.11 -25.00 15.40
CA THR A 263 -3.12 -24.96 14.32
C THR A 263 -1.71 -24.82 14.91
N LEU A 264 -0.69 -25.16 14.11
CA LEU A 264 0.70 -24.98 14.52
C LEU A 264 1.02 -23.49 14.67
N THR A 265 1.00 -22.99 15.90
CA THR A 265 1.35 -21.61 16.23
C THR A 265 2.83 -21.47 16.59
N LEU A 266 3.36 -20.24 16.57
CA LEU A 266 4.72 -19.95 17.05
C LEU A 266 4.95 -20.44 18.50
N GLY A 267 3.93 -20.33 19.36
CA GLY A 267 3.97 -20.86 20.73
C GLY A 267 4.06 -22.39 20.78
N ALA A 268 3.33 -23.09 19.91
CA ALA A 268 3.43 -24.55 19.79
C ALA A 268 4.84 -24.99 19.37
N THR A 269 5.49 -24.26 18.45
CA THR A 269 6.87 -24.51 18.02
C THR A 269 7.86 -24.39 19.19
N VAL A 270 7.72 -23.36 20.04
CA VAL A 270 8.56 -23.22 21.24
C VAL A 270 8.38 -24.40 22.20
N GLY A 271 7.13 -24.86 22.38
CA GLY A 271 6.81 -26.05 23.18
C GLY A 271 7.47 -27.33 22.66
N PHE A 272 7.51 -27.51 21.33
CA PHE A 272 8.22 -28.63 20.71
C PHE A 272 9.73 -28.60 20.94
N VAL A 273 10.35 -27.41 20.89
CA VAL A 273 11.78 -27.24 21.22
C VAL A 273 12.05 -27.57 22.69
N THR A 274 11.13 -27.24 23.60
CA THR A 274 11.28 -27.57 25.02
C THR A 274 11.11 -29.07 25.26
N LEU A 275 10.10 -29.69 24.65
CA LEU A 275 9.89 -31.14 24.71
C LEU A 275 11.12 -31.90 24.21
N PHE A 276 11.68 -31.45 23.08
CA PHE A 276 12.93 -31.96 22.53
C PHE A 276 14.06 -31.93 23.57
N GLY A 277 14.31 -30.78 24.19
CA GLY A 277 15.37 -30.64 25.21
C GLY A 277 15.18 -31.56 26.41
N ILE A 278 13.94 -31.74 26.89
CA ILE A 278 13.62 -32.64 28.00
C ILE A 278 13.87 -34.09 27.60
N THR A 279 13.43 -34.51 26.41
CA THR A 279 13.63 -35.89 25.94
C THR A 279 15.10 -36.22 25.71
N LEU A 280 15.89 -35.26 25.23
CA LEU A 280 17.32 -35.43 25.03
C LEU A 280 18.07 -35.60 26.36
N ARG A 281 17.62 -34.91 27.42
CA ARG A 281 18.20 -35.04 28.77
C ARG A 281 17.85 -36.36 29.44
N ASN A 282 16.72 -36.96 29.09
CA ASN A 282 16.20 -38.18 29.70
C ASN A 282 16.55 -39.46 28.92
N SER A 283 17.18 -39.32 27.73
CA SER A 283 17.68 -40.42 26.90
C SER A 283 19.18 -40.61 27.12
#